data_AF-A0A7L4P3X7-F1
#
_entry.id   AF-A0A7L4P3X7-F1
#
_cell.length_a   1.000
_cell.length_b   1.000
_cell.length_c   1.000
_cell.angle_alpha   90.00
_cell.angle_beta   90.00
_cell.angle_gamma   90.00
#
_symmetry.space_group_name_H-M   'P 1'
#
loop_
_entity.id
_entity.type
_entity.pdbx_description
1 polymer ?
#
loop_
_entity_poly.entity_id
_entity_poly.type
_entity_poly.pdbx_seq_one_letter_code
_entity_poly.pdbx_strand_id
1 'polypeptide(L)'
;MAQIFREFTNVGISNSNLKPEDAEEMVIKTLYGTAKLLCEGNMGFDELIKRVATKGGITQEGIKVLEMRTPLVFDELFKATAGKNEYIKRTLNEEWVN
;
A
#
# COMPACT_ATOMS: atom_id res chain seq x y z
N MET A 1 1.89 -5.86 -3.49
CA MET A 1 1.69 -5.13 -2.22
C MET A 1 2.92 -5.14 -1.32
N ALA A 2 3.58 -6.28 -1.06
CA ALA A 2 4.82 -6.33 -0.25
C ALA A 2 5.90 -5.31 -0.67
N GLN A 3 6.01 -5.01 -1.97
CA GLN A 3 6.87 -3.94 -2.51
C GLN A 3 6.67 -2.58 -1.81
N ILE A 4 5.42 -2.15 -1.59
CA ILE A 4 5.11 -0.86 -0.96
C ILE A 4 5.65 -0.82 0.46
N PHE A 5 5.46 -1.92 1.19
CA PHE A 5 5.90 -2.03 2.57
C PHE A 5 7.42 -2.14 2.68
N ARG A 6 8.08 -2.81 1.73
CA ARG A 6 9.55 -2.81 1.68
C ARG A 6 10.10 -1.40 1.47
N GLU A 7 9.54 -0.61 0.54
CA GLU A 7 9.98 0.78 0.35
C GLU A 7 9.69 1.63 1.59
N PHE A 8 8.54 1.43 2.24
CA PHE A 8 8.23 2.10 3.50
C PHE A 8 9.24 1.76 4.60
N THR A 9 9.60 0.48 4.75
CA THR A 9 10.64 0.02 5.68
C THR A 9 11.99 0.65 5.36
N ASN A 10 12.43 0.62 4.09
CA ASN A 10 13.72 1.15 3.67
C ASN A 10 13.84 2.67 3.95
N VAL A 11 12.80 3.43 3.63
CA VAL A 11 12.74 4.86 3.93
C VAL A 11 12.74 5.09 5.44
N GLY A 12 12.01 4.28 6.21
CA GLY A 12 12.02 4.34 7.67
C GLY A 12 13.40 4.10 8.28
N ILE A 13 14.13 3.09 7.81
CA ILE A 13 15.53 2.82 8.21
C ILE A 13 16.40 4.04 7.89
N SER A 14 16.29 4.60 6.69
CA SER A 14 17.11 5.74 6.26
C SER A 14 16.84 7.03 7.05
N ASN A 15 15.71 7.12 7.74
CA ASN A 15 15.30 8.30 8.54
C ASN A 15 15.27 8.02 10.05
N SER A 16 15.87 6.92 10.50
CA SER A 16 15.90 6.54 11.91
C SER A 16 17.22 5.85 12.27
N ASN A 17 17.36 5.52 13.56
CA ASN A 17 18.46 4.69 14.06
C ASN A 17 18.02 3.22 14.24
N LEU A 18 16.93 2.80 13.60
CA LEU A 18 16.41 1.44 13.70
C LEU A 18 17.34 0.47 12.96
N LYS A 19 17.52 -0.72 13.53
CA LYS A 19 18.13 -1.82 12.78
C LYS A 19 17.16 -2.29 11.69
N PRO A 20 17.66 -2.81 10.56
CA PRO A 20 16.79 -3.28 9.48
C PRO A 20 15.76 -4.32 9.92
N GLU A 21 16.19 -5.30 10.73
CA GLU A 21 15.35 -6.35 11.29
C GLU A 21 14.23 -5.81 12.20
N ASP A 22 14.55 -4.84 13.07
CA ASP A 22 13.57 -4.20 13.94
C ASP A 22 12.54 -3.40 13.12
N ALA A 23 13.00 -2.65 12.11
CA ALA A 23 12.12 -1.87 11.24
C ALA A 23 11.18 -2.76 10.43
N GLU A 24 11.68 -3.87 9.89
CA GLU A 24 10.86 -4.84 9.17
C GLU A 24 9.81 -5.48 10.10
N GLU A 25 10.22 -5.91 11.29
CA GLU A 25 9.28 -6.46 12.28
C GLU A 25 8.19 -5.45 12.67
N MET A 26 8.55 -4.18 12.89
CA MET A 26 7.61 -3.10 13.20
C MET A 26 6.58 -2.89 12.10
N VAL A 27 7.01 -2.90 10.84
CA VAL A 27 6.10 -2.76 9.68
C VAL A 27 5.19 -3.97 9.57
N ILE A 28 5.71 -5.19 9.71
CA ILE A 28 4.89 -6.42 9.70
C ILE A 28 3.84 -6.38 10.82
N LYS A 29 4.22 -6.01 12.05
CA LYS A 29 3.29 -5.90 13.18
C LYS A 29 2.24 -4.81 12.96
N THR A 30 2.62 -3.69 12.34
CA THR A 30 1.68 -2.63 11.96
C THR A 30 0.65 -3.16 10.98
N LEU A 31 1.07 -3.87 9.93
CA LEU A 31 0.17 -4.47 8.93
C LEU A 31 -0.76 -5.49 9.57
N TYR A 32 -0.21 -6.38 10.40
CA TYR A 32 -1.01 -7.37 11.11
C TYR A 32 -2.03 -6.71 12.03
N GLY A 33 -1.63 -5.70 12.81
CA GLY A 33 -2.55 -4.94 13.67
C GLY A 33 -3.66 -4.25 12.88
N THR A 34 -3.33 -3.59 11.77
CA THR A 34 -4.31 -2.96 10.87
C THR A 34 -5.29 -3.99 10.31
N ALA A 35 -4.78 -5.11 9.78
CA ALA A 35 -5.63 -6.17 9.24
C ALA A 35 -6.54 -6.78 10.31
N LYS A 36 -6.02 -7.01 11.52
CA LYS A 36 -6.80 -7.51 12.65
C LYS A 36 -7.93 -6.57 13.03
N LEU A 37 -7.69 -5.25 13.08
CA LEU A 37 -8.73 -4.26 13.38
C LEU A 37 -9.83 -4.23 12.30
N LEU A 38 -9.47 -4.41 11.03
CA LEU A 38 -10.44 -4.46 9.92
C LEU A 38 -11.26 -5.75 9.95
N CYS A 39 -10.60 -6.90 10.10
CA CYS A 39 -11.25 -8.20 10.00
C CYS A 39 -12.03 -8.60 11.26
N GLU A 40 -11.47 -8.34 12.44
CA GLU A 40 -12.04 -8.78 13.73
C GLU A 40 -12.72 -7.62 14.47
N GLY A 41 -12.26 -6.39 14.26
CA GLY A 41 -12.77 -5.20 14.97
C GLY A 41 -14.07 -4.63 14.39
N ASN A 42 -14.59 -5.21 13.28
CA ASN A 42 -15.73 -4.70 12.52
C ASN A 42 -15.64 -3.21 12.17
N MET A 43 -14.41 -2.69 12.00
CA MET A 43 -14.16 -1.29 11.64
C MET A 43 -14.01 -1.18 10.12
N GLY A 44 -14.71 -0.20 9.54
CA GLY A 44 -14.47 0.21 8.15
C GLY A 44 -13.17 1.00 8.00
N PHE A 45 -12.69 1.17 6.76
CA PHE A 45 -11.46 1.93 6.49
C PHE A 45 -11.53 3.36 7.03
N ASP A 46 -12.61 4.09 6.76
CA ASP A 46 -12.77 5.48 7.22
C ASP A 46 -12.80 5.60 8.74
N GLU A 47 -13.45 4.65 9.42
CA GLU A 47 -13.51 4.61 10.88
C GLU A 47 -12.13 4.37 11.47
N LEU A 48 -11.39 3.39 10.92
CA LEU A 48 -10.05 3.06 11.38
C LEU A 48 -9.09 4.24 11.17
N ILE A 49 -9.14 4.90 10.01
CA ILE A 49 -8.33 6.08 9.71
C ILE A 49 -8.64 7.22 10.71
N LYS A 50 -9.92 7.54 10.92
CA LYS A 50 -10.34 8.58 11.89
C LYS A 50 -9.88 8.26 13.31
N ARG A 51 -9.88 6.98 13.69
CA ARG A 51 -9.49 6.54 15.03
C ARG A 51 -8.00 6.77 15.32
N VAL A 52 -7.13 6.60 14.32
CA VAL A 52 -5.67 6.75 14.50
C VAL A 52 -5.14 8.15 14.17
N ALA A 53 -5.88 8.92 13.36
CA ALA A 53 -5.51 10.25 12.91
C ALA A 53 -6.11 11.33 13.82
N THR A 54 -5.49 11.55 14.98
CA THR A 54 -5.89 12.66 15.85
C THR A 54 -5.73 14.01 15.12
N LYS A 55 -6.66 14.93 15.38
CA LYS A 55 -6.67 16.25 14.74
C LYS A 55 -5.40 17.02 15.10
N GLY A 56 -4.65 17.45 14.09
CA GLY A 56 -3.36 18.14 14.24
C GLY A 56 -2.17 17.24 14.58
N GLY A 57 -2.36 15.91 14.58
CA GLY A 57 -1.30 14.95 14.87
C GLY A 57 -0.45 14.56 13.64
N ILE A 58 0.72 13.98 13.89
CA ILE A 58 1.66 13.55 12.83
C ILE A 58 1.03 12.53 11.86
N THR A 59 0.15 11.66 12.35
CA THR A 59 -0.58 10.68 11.53
C THR A 59 -1.45 11.35 10.49
N GLN A 60 -2.08 12.47 10.83
CA GLN A 60 -2.93 13.24 9.92
C GLN A 60 -2.10 13.83 8.76
N GLU A 61 -0.90 14.35 9.04
CA GLU A 61 -0.02 14.87 8.00
C GLU A 61 0.46 13.76 7.05
N GLY A 62 0.75 12.58 7.56
CA GLY A 62 1.06 11.40 6.74
C GLY A 62 -0.10 11.01 5.81
N ILE A 63 -1.34 10.98 6.33
CA ILE A 63 -2.53 10.65 5.55
C ILE A 63 -2.75 11.62 4.40
N LYS A 64 -2.58 12.94 4.61
CA LYS A 64 -2.72 13.94 3.53
C LYS A 64 -1.79 13.66 2.36
N VAL A 65 -0.55 13.23 2.64
CA VAL A 65 0.40 12.84 1.59
C VAL A 65 -0.08 11.59 0.85
N LEU A 66 -0.59 10.59 1.57
CA LEU A 66 -1.11 9.36 0.98
C LEU A 66 -2.35 9.64 0.11
N GLU A 67 -3.31 10.44 0.59
CA GLU A 67 -4.51 10.84 -0.15
C GLU A 67 -4.16 11.57 -1.45
N MET A 68 -3.11 12.40 -1.43
CA MET A 68 -2.66 13.14 -2.61
C MET A 68 -1.94 12.25 -3.63
N ARG A 69 -1.12 11.29 -3.17
CA ARG A 69 -0.16 10.59 -4.05
C ARG A 69 -0.60 9.19 -4.46
N THR A 70 -1.27 8.45 -3.57
CA THR A 70 -1.61 7.05 -3.83
C THR A 70 -2.65 6.84 -4.94
N PRO A 71 -3.65 7.72 -5.17
CA PRO A 71 -4.58 7.51 -6.29
C PRO A 71 -3.87 7.46 -7.65
N LEU A 72 -2.90 8.35 -7.87
CA LEU A 72 -2.11 8.39 -9.10
C LEU A 72 -1.24 7.14 -9.25
N VAL A 73 -0.55 6.73 -8.17
CA VAL A 73 0.27 5.52 -8.16
C VAL A 73 -0.55 4.28 -8.48
N PHE A 74 -1.76 4.16 -7.91
CA PHE A 74 -2.61 3.00 -8.16
C PHE A 74 -3.27 3.03 -9.53
N ASP A 75 -3.64 4.20 -10.05
CA ASP A 75 -4.12 4.34 -11.42
C ASP A 75 -3.05 3.90 -12.44
N GLU A 76 -1.79 4.31 -12.27
CA GLU A 76 -0.67 3.86 -13.10
C GLU A 76 -0.46 2.33 -12.99
N LEU A 77 -0.51 1.78 -11.78
CA LEU A 77 -0.40 0.34 -11.54
C LEU A 77 -1.49 -0.45 -12.27
N PHE A 78 -2.75 0.01 -12.21
CA PHE A 78 -3.85 -0.65 -12.90
C PHE A 78 -3.74 -0.52 -14.42
N LYS A 79 -3.35 0.65 -14.93
CA LYS A 79 -3.11 0.84 -16.38
C LYS A 79 -2.01 -0.08 -16.91
N ALA A 80 -0.89 -0.20 -16.19
CA ALA A 80 0.21 -1.06 -16.60
C ALA A 80 -0.19 -2.54 -16.64
N THR A 81 -0.92 -3.00 -15.62
CA THR A 81 -1.35 -4.41 -15.53
C THR A 81 -2.46 -4.74 -16.52
N ALA A 82 -3.44 -3.86 -16.70
CA ALA A 82 -4.51 -4.01 -17.69
C ALA A 82 -3.95 -4.00 -19.12
N GLY A 83 -3.08 -3.05 -19.45
CA GLY A 83 -2.46 -2.95 -20.78
C GLY A 83 -1.65 -4.18 -21.14
N LYS A 84 -0.89 -4.74 -20.19
CA LYS A 84 -0.17 -6.01 -20.42
C LYS A 84 -1.12 -7.19 -20.64
N ASN A 85 -2.21 -7.26 -19.88
CA ASN A 85 -3.22 -8.30 -20.03
C ASN A 85 -3.91 -8.24 -21.39
N GLU A 86 -4.28 -7.05 -21.86
CA GLU A 86 -4.87 -6.84 -23.18
C GLU A 86 -3.91 -7.23 -24.30
N TYR A 87 -2.64 -6.86 -24.20
CA TYR A 87 -1.60 -7.27 -25.15
C TYR A 87 -1.51 -8.80 -25.26
N ILE A 88 -1.43 -9.51 -24.12
CA ILE A 88 -1.35 -10.98 -24.10
C ILE A 88 -2.58 -11.60 -24.76
N LYS A 89 -3.78 -11.11 -24.45
CA LYS A 89 -5.03 -11.61 -25.06
C LYS A 89 -5.05 -11.43 -26.58
N ARG A 90 -4.52 -10.32 -27.09
CA ARG A 90 -4.43 -10.06 -28.54
C ARG A 90 -3.46 -11.03 -29.22
N THR A 91 -2.24 -11.18 -28.67
CA THR A 91 -1.24 -12.11 -29.23
C THR A 91 -1.74 -13.55 -29.22
N LEU A 92 -2.40 -14.00 -28.13
CA LEU A 92 -3.02 -15.32 -28.09
C LEU A 92 -4.14 -15.45 -29.15
N ASN A 93 -5.00 -14.45 -29.34
CA ASN A 93 -6.00 -14.56 -30.41
C ASN A 93 -5.38 -14.61 -31.82
N GLU A 94 -4.26 -13.93 -32.05
CA GLU A 94 -3.55 -13.94 -33.34
C GLU A 94 -2.81 -15.26 -33.61
N GLU A 95 -2.26 -15.90 -32.58
CA GLU A 95 -1.59 -17.21 -32.67
C GLU A 95 -2.57 -18.38 -32.89
N TRP A 96 -3.85 -18.23 -32.52
CA TRP A 96 -4.86 -19.29 -32.62
C TRP A 96 -5.80 -19.14 -33.84
N VAL A 97 -5.67 -18.03 -34.56
CA VAL A 97 -6.39 -17.76 -35.83
C VAL A 97 -5.49 -18.03 -37.05
N ASN A 98 -4.19 -18.26 -36.85
CA ASN A 98 -3.25 -18.80 -37.86
C ASN A 98 -3.02 -20.30 -37.64
#